data_AF-A0A1H8CUD6-F1
#
_entry.id   AF-A0A1H8CUD6-F1
#
_cell.length_a   1.000
_cell.length_b   1.000
_cell.length_c   1.000
_cell.angle_alpha   90.00
_cell.angle_beta   90.00
_cell.angle_gamma   90.00
#
_symmetry.space_group_name_H-M   'P 1'
#
loop_
_entity.id
_entity.type
_entity.pdbx_description
1 polymer ?
#
loop_
_entity_poly.entity_id
_entity_poly.type
_entity_poly.pdbx_seq_one_letter_code
_entity_poly.pdbx_strand_id
1 'polypeptide(L)'
;MGSRYRDAEFLRTQYVENGMSSTEIAELCGTSPSTIRRWLDRHDIDDDRRYQDPEWLSEQYVEKRRDQQDIADECNVAKTTICHWLARLDITDGESLATSACETCGEEFRYYPSVRDGQFCSNDCAGKPRRRQVELTCPGCEETFERRQSLDTEYCSMACWGLDNRVETSGYYSTHWIKQREKALERDDYRCTVCGIHDEEHRRRFGRGVEVHHIVPVRLFKIWEKPPEHAHLLRNLVTVCRTHHPDAPGTTVEPDPDDQPLESYW
;
A
#
# COMPACT_ATOMS: atom_id res chain seq x y z
N MET A 1 -45.46 14.59 -33.88
CA MET A 1 -44.59 15.74 -33.52
C MET A 1 -43.22 15.19 -33.22
N GLY A 2 -42.21 15.59 -33.98
CA GLY A 2 -40.84 15.11 -33.79
C GLY A 2 -40.29 15.54 -32.44
N SER A 3 -39.45 14.69 -31.84
CA SER A 3 -38.64 15.01 -30.67
C SER A 3 -37.87 16.32 -30.87
N ARG A 4 -38.33 17.43 -30.29
CA ARG A 4 -37.74 18.79 -30.44
C ARG A 4 -36.25 18.84 -30.10
N TYR A 5 -35.80 18.00 -29.16
CA TYR A 5 -34.39 17.82 -28.80
C TYR A 5 -33.47 17.25 -29.90
N ARG A 6 -34.01 16.84 -31.06
CA ARG A 6 -33.18 16.40 -32.21
C ARG A 6 -32.79 17.56 -33.13
N ASP A 7 -33.45 18.70 -32.96
CA ASP A 7 -33.20 19.91 -33.74
C ASP A 7 -31.99 20.65 -33.15
N ALA A 8 -31.01 20.95 -34.01
CA ALA A 8 -29.78 21.63 -33.63
C ALA A 8 -30.03 23.08 -33.20
N GLU A 9 -30.98 23.77 -33.84
CA GLU A 9 -31.29 25.17 -33.53
C GLU A 9 -31.96 25.26 -32.16
N PHE A 10 -32.92 24.37 -31.89
CA PHE A 10 -33.53 24.25 -30.57
C PHE A 10 -32.49 23.97 -29.49
N LEU A 11 -31.59 23.01 -29.71
CA LEU A 11 -30.54 22.68 -28.74
C LEU A 11 -29.55 23.84 -28.54
N ARG A 12 -29.16 24.58 -29.59
CA ARG A 12 -28.30 25.77 -29.42
C ARG A 12 -28.99 26.85 -28.61
N THR A 13 -30.24 27.18 -28.93
CA THR A 13 -30.97 28.21 -28.16
C THR A 13 -31.17 27.79 -26.71
N GLN A 14 -31.57 26.55 -26.44
CA GLN A 14 -31.79 26.14 -25.04
C GLN A 14 -30.47 25.98 -24.27
N TYR A 15 -29.44 25.38 -24.87
CA TYR A 15 -28.20 25.02 -24.18
C TYR A 15 -27.18 26.17 -24.13
N VAL A 16 -27.03 26.93 -25.21
CA VAL A 16 -26.03 28.01 -25.33
C VAL A 16 -26.64 29.37 -25.02
N GLU A 17 -27.80 29.72 -25.60
CA GLU A 17 -28.38 31.07 -25.43
C GLU A 17 -29.11 31.22 -24.10
N ASN A 18 -29.90 30.21 -23.70
CA ASN A 18 -30.66 30.21 -22.46
C ASN A 18 -29.89 29.60 -21.28
N GLY A 19 -28.69 29.05 -21.51
CA GLY A 19 -27.83 28.44 -20.48
C GLY A 19 -28.44 27.24 -19.75
N MET A 20 -29.48 26.60 -20.31
CA MET A 20 -30.12 25.46 -19.67
C MET A 20 -29.19 24.25 -19.67
N SER A 21 -29.11 23.57 -18.55
CA SER A 21 -28.36 22.32 -18.44
C SER A 21 -29.01 21.20 -19.27
N SER A 22 -28.20 20.20 -19.63
CA SER A 22 -28.71 19.00 -20.31
C SER A 22 -29.82 18.27 -19.53
N THR A 23 -29.91 18.49 -18.20
CA THR A 23 -30.96 17.95 -17.33
C THR A 23 -32.26 18.74 -17.49
N GLU A 24 -32.22 20.06 -17.44
CA GLU A 24 -33.42 20.90 -17.58
C GLU A 24 -34.03 20.76 -18.98
N ILE A 25 -33.18 20.67 -20.02
CA ILE A 25 -33.64 20.38 -21.39
C ILE A 25 -34.28 18.99 -21.48
N ALA A 26 -33.75 18.01 -20.74
CA ALA A 26 -34.30 16.67 -20.72
C ALA A 26 -35.68 16.62 -20.07
N GLU A 27 -35.89 17.34 -18.95
CA GLU A 27 -37.19 17.50 -18.31
C GLU A 27 -38.20 18.20 -19.24
N LEU A 28 -37.78 19.30 -19.87
CA LEU A 28 -38.60 20.04 -20.83
C LEU A 28 -39.06 19.18 -22.01
N CYS A 29 -38.19 18.27 -22.46
CA CYS A 29 -38.43 17.42 -23.61
C CYS A 29 -38.98 16.03 -23.27
N GLY A 30 -39.17 15.71 -21.98
CA GLY A 30 -39.60 14.38 -21.52
C GLY A 30 -38.63 13.27 -21.92
N THR A 31 -37.32 13.53 -21.86
CA THR A 31 -36.26 12.59 -22.25
C THR A 31 -35.20 12.48 -21.14
N SER A 32 -34.11 11.74 -21.39
CA SER A 32 -32.99 11.63 -20.45
C SER A 32 -31.87 12.64 -20.75
N PRO A 33 -31.13 13.11 -19.71
CA PRO A 33 -29.98 14.02 -19.90
C PRO A 33 -28.91 13.44 -20.83
N SER A 34 -28.70 12.12 -20.78
CA SER A 34 -27.79 11.39 -21.68
C SER A 34 -28.23 11.46 -23.14
N THR A 35 -29.55 11.49 -23.40
CA THR A 35 -30.07 11.67 -24.75
C THR A 35 -29.77 13.08 -25.27
N ILE A 36 -29.94 14.10 -24.42
CA ILE A 36 -29.62 15.48 -24.76
C ILE A 36 -28.13 15.63 -25.07
N ARG A 37 -27.23 15.15 -24.18
CA ARG A 37 -25.78 15.16 -24.43
C ARG A 37 -25.40 14.52 -25.76
N ARG A 38 -25.96 13.34 -26.07
CA ARG A 38 -25.68 12.67 -27.35
C ARG A 38 -26.07 13.51 -28.58
N TRP A 39 -27.12 14.32 -28.47
CA TRP A 39 -27.54 15.19 -29.56
C TRP A 39 -26.77 16.52 -29.61
N LEU A 40 -26.33 17.04 -28.45
CA LEU A 40 -25.38 18.15 -28.38
C LEU A 40 -24.05 17.77 -29.04
N ASP A 41 -23.48 16.62 -28.69
CA ASP A 41 -22.25 16.07 -29.31
C ASP A 41 -22.42 15.88 -30.81
N ARG A 42 -23.57 15.33 -31.24
CA ARG A 42 -23.84 15.08 -32.66
C ARG A 42 -23.92 16.36 -33.48
N HIS A 43 -24.39 17.44 -32.88
CA HIS A 43 -24.58 18.73 -33.55
C HIS A 43 -23.40 19.68 -33.34
N ASP A 44 -22.33 19.20 -32.70
CA ASP A 44 -21.15 20.00 -32.35
C ASP A 44 -21.54 21.27 -31.57
N ILE A 45 -22.43 21.07 -30.60
CA ILE A 45 -22.89 22.10 -29.67
C ILE A 45 -22.21 21.79 -28.35
N ASP A 46 -20.96 22.20 -28.20
CA ASP A 46 -20.24 22.00 -26.96
C ASP A 46 -20.69 23.04 -25.91
N ASP A 47 -20.68 22.58 -24.66
CA ASP A 47 -20.66 23.46 -23.49
C ASP A 47 -19.41 24.33 -23.62
N ASP A 48 -19.49 25.58 -23.23
CA ASP A 48 -18.44 26.56 -23.46
C ASP A 48 -17.24 26.28 -22.54
N ARG A 49 -16.45 25.26 -22.90
CA ARG A 49 -15.33 24.69 -22.17
C ARG A 49 -14.08 25.57 -22.23
N ARG A 50 -14.24 26.90 -22.26
CA ARG A 50 -13.11 27.85 -22.28
C ARG A 50 -12.18 27.66 -21.09
N TYR A 51 -12.69 27.18 -19.96
CA TYR A 51 -11.88 26.80 -18.80
C TYR A 51 -10.95 25.60 -19.03
N GLN A 52 -11.06 24.87 -20.15
CA GLN A 52 -10.10 23.83 -20.53
C GLN A 52 -8.93 24.38 -21.35
N ASP A 53 -9.08 25.60 -21.90
CA ASP A 53 -8.02 26.32 -22.58
C ASP A 53 -7.06 26.90 -21.53
N PRO A 54 -5.78 26.49 -21.53
CA PRO A 54 -4.79 26.99 -20.58
C PRO A 54 -4.58 28.50 -20.64
N GLU A 55 -4.62 29.10 -21.83
CA GLU A 55 -4.39 30.54 -21.99
C GLU A 55 -5.53 31.33 -21.38
N TRP A 56 -6.77 30.95 -21.72
CA TRP A 56 -7.96 31.59 -21.17
C TRP A 56 -8.03 31.43 -19.64
N LEU A 57 -7.85 30.21 -19.14
CA LEU A 57 -7.95 29.95 -17.70
C LEU A 57 -6.84 30.66 -16.91
N SER A 58 -5.62 30.75 -17.46
CA SER A 58 -4.52 31.52 -16.88
C SER A 58 -4.82 33.03 -16.90
N GLU A 59 -5.35 33.56 -18.00
CA GLU A 59 -5.74 34.98 -18.08
C GLU A 59 -6.81 35.32 -17.03
N GLN A 60 -7.85 34.50 -16.89
CA GLN A 60 -8.92 34.75 -15.92
C GLN A 60 -8.45 34.60 -14.46
N TYR A 61 -7.70 33.54 -14.16
CA TYR A 61 -7.32 33.20 -12.79
C TYR A 61 -6.07 33.94 -12.31
N VAL A 62 -5.02 34.04 -13.15
CA VAL A 62 -3.72 34.63 -12.79
C VAL A 62 -3.66 36.12 -13.10
N GLU A 63 -4.00 36.52 -14.33
CA GLU A 63 -3.88 37.93 -14.75
C GLU A 63 -5.01 38.80 -14.19
N LYS A 64 -6.26 38.34 -14.35
CA LYS A 64 -7.46 39.05 -13.89
C LYS A 64 -7.79 38.79 -12.42
N ARG A 65 -7.09 37.86 -11.75
CA ARG A 65 -7.24 37.51 -10.32
C ARG A 65 -8.69 37.25 -9.89
N ARG A 66 -9.48 36.61 -10.76
CA ARG A 66 -10.88 36.29 -10.48
C ARG A 66 -10.97 35.12 -9.50
N ASP A 67 -12.00 35.11 -8.65
CA ASP A 67 -12.25 33.95 -7.78
C ASP A 67 -12.66 32.73 -8.62
N GLN A 68 -12.25 31.54 -8.20
CA GLN A 68 -12.59 30.29 -8.88
C GLN A 68 -14.11 30.08 -8.95
N GLN A 69 -14.89 30.58 -7.98
CA GLN A 69 -16.35 30.54 -8.00
C GLN A 69 -16.91 31.43 -9.10
N ASP A 70 -16.41 32.65 -9.27
CA ASP A 70 -16.87 33.57 -10.32
C ASP A 70 -16.59 33.02 -11.72
N ILE A 71 -15.43 32.38 -11.92
CA ILE A 71 -15.08 31.70 -13.17
C ILE A 71 -16.01 30.50 -13.39
N ALA A 72 -16.31 29.75 -12.34
CA ALA A 72 -17.19 28.59 -12.41
C ALA A 72 -18.63 28.97 -12.74
N ASP A 73 -19.14 30.03 -12.11
CA ASP A 73 -20.50 30.55 -12.34
C ASP A 73 -20.65 31.06 -13.78
N GLU A 74 -19.63 31.76 -14.33
CA GLU A 74 -19.63 32.19 -15.74
C GLU A 74 -19.61 31.01 -16.71
N CYS A 75 -18.84 29.97 -16.37
CA CYS A 75 -18.74 28.76 -17.18
C CYS A 75 -19.88 27.76 -16.91
N ASN A 76 -20.84 28.09 -16.04
CA ASN A 76 -21.92 27.21 -15.60
C ASN A 76 -21.44 25.82 -15.13
N VAL A 77 -20.32 25.78 -14.42
CA VAL A 77 -19.75 24.56 -13.84
C VAL A 77 -19.60 24.69 -12.33
N ALA A 78 -19.39 23.56 -11.65
CA ALA A 78 -19.01 23.60 -10.25
C ALA A 78 -17.58 24.18 -10.09
N LYS A 79 -17.32 24.93 -9.02
CA LYS A 79 -15.97 25.40 -8.64
C LYS A 79 -14.91 24.29 -8.64
N THR A 80 -15.32 23.08 -8.24
CA THR A 80 -14.45 21.88 -8.28
C THR A 80 -13.93 21.55 -9.69
N THR A 81 -14.70 21.85 -10.74
CA THR A 81 -14.29 21.69 -12.14
C THR A 81 -13.16 22.66 -12.48
N ILE A 82 -13.28 23.94 -12.11
CA ILE A 82 -12.22 24.94 -12.32
C ILE A 82 -10.97 24.57 -11.53
N CYS A 83 -11.12 24.18 -10.26
CA CYS A 83 -10.02 23.71 -9.42
C CYS A 83 -9.31 22.49 -10.04
N HIS A 84 -10.06 21.53 -10.59
CA HIS A 84 -9.49 20.37 -11.29
C HIS A 84 -8.65 20.78 -12.50
N TRP A 85 -9.14 21.72 -13.32
CA TRP A 85 -8.44 22.18 -14.52
C TRP A 85 -7.21 23.03 -14.20
N LEU A 86 -7.27 23.89 -13.18
CA LEU A 86 -6.10 24.62 -12.68
C LEU A 86 -4.98 23.64 -12.24
N ALA A 87 -5.33 22.61 -11.46
CA ALA A 87 -4.38 21.60 -11.01
C ALA A 87 -3.84 20.74 -12.17
N ARG A 88 -4.70 20.39 -13.13
CA ARG A 88 -4.32 19.57 -14.30
C ARG A 88 -3.39 20.30 -15.26
N LEU A 89 -3.55 21.62 -15.39
CA LEU A 89 -2.77 22.48 -16.29
C LEU A 89 -1.58 23.16 -15.58
N ASP A 90 -1.38 22.88 -14.29
CA ASP A 90 -0.34 23.50 -13.45
C ASP A 90 -0.42 25.04 -13.41
N ILE A 91 -1.64 25.58 -13.47
CA ILE A 91 -1.92 27.02 -13.42
C ILE A 91 -2.10 27.41 -11.95
N THR A 92 -1.18 28.23 -11.43
CA THR A 92 -1.23 28.72 -10.05
C THR A 92 -1.11 30.24 -10.02
N ASP A 93 -1.84 30.89 -9.11
CA ASP A 93 -1.80 32.34 -8.90
C ASP A 93 -0.57 32.80 -8.11
N GLY A 94 0.30 31.86 -7.68
CA GLY A 94 1.48 32.12 -6.87
C GLY A 94 1.19 32.59 -5.43
N GLU A 95 0.02 33.18 -5.16
CA GLU A 95 -0.39 33.72 -3.84
C GLU A 95 -1.02 32.67 -2.93
N SER A 96 -1.52 31.56 -3.49
CA SER A 96 -2.03 30.42 -2.70
C SER A 96 -0.93 29.58 -2.03
N LEU A 97 0.32 29.80 -2.42
CA LEU A 97 1.50 29.12 -1.89
C LEU A 97 2.24 30.04 -0.90
N ALA A 98 2.35 29.61 0.35
CA ALA A 98 3.26 30.23 1.31
C ALA A 98 4.66 29.64 1.18
N THR A 99 5.68 30.41 1.57
CA THR A 99 7.08 29.95 1.66
C THR A 99 7.46 29.77 3.13
N SER A 100 8.15 28.68 3.45
CA SER A 100 8.72 28.42 4.77
C SER A 100 10.08 27.72 4.64
N ALA A 101 10.91 27.83 5.67
CA ALA A 101 12.15 27.07 5.78
C ALA A 101 11.86 25.73 6.43
N CYS A 102 12.36 24.64 5.85
CA CYS A 102 12.16 23.31 6.41
C CYS A 102 12.88 23.17 7.75
N GLU A 103 12.17 22.78 8.81
CA GLU A 103 12.73 22.60 10.16
C GLU A 103 13.80 21.48 10.24
N THR A 104 13.95 20.67 9.20
CA THR A 104 14.89 19.55 9.16
C THR A 104 16.13 19.79 8.30
N CYS A 105 15.97 20.29 7.07
CA CYS A 105 17.09 20.53 6.16
C CYS A 105 17.46 22.02 6.01
N GLY A 106 16.62 22.94 6.50
CA GLY A 106 16.83 24.38 6.38
C GLY A 106 16.54 24.96 4.98
N GLU A 107 16.21 24.14 3.99
CA GLU A 107 15.90 24.60 2.64
C GLU A 107 14.55 25.33 2.60
N GLU A 108 14.48 26.41 1.80
CA GLU A 108 13.25 27.13 1.53
C GLU A 108 12.36 26.33 0.57
N PHE A 109 11.08 26.22 0.89
CA PHE A 109 10.11 25.52 0.06
C PHE A 109 8.75 26.21 0.07
N ARG A 110 7.97 25.95 -0.99
CA ARG A 110 6.59 26.44 -1.14
C ARG A 110 5.58 25.37 -0.73
N TYR A 111 4.47 25.79 -0.12
CA TYR A 111 3.39 24.89 0.31
C TYR A 111 2.04 25.62 0.34
N TYR A 112 0.95 24.86 0.22
CA TYR A 112 -0.40 25.38 0.39
C TYR A 112 -0.78 25.38 1.88
N PRO A 113 -1.01 26.55 2.52
CA PRO A 113 -1.40 26.62 3.94
C PRO A 113 -2.71 25.92 4.26
N SER A 114 -3.59 25.77 3.26
CA SER A 114 -4.85 25.04 3.38
C SER A 114 -4.68 23.51 3.45
N VAL A 115 -3.55 22.99 2.98
CA VAL A 115 -3.27 21.55 2.89
C VAL A 115 -2.34 21.08 4.01
N ARG A 116 -1.36 21.90 4.40
CA ARG A 116 -0.39 21.57 5.46
C ARG A 116 0.19 22.84 6.12
N ASP A 117 0.79 22.64 7.28
CA ASP A 117 1.34 23.67 8.17
C ASP A 117 2.68 24.28 7.75
N GLY A 118 3.37 23.72 6.75
CA GLY A 118 4.60 24.30 6.21
C GLY A 118 5.85 24.09 7.07
N GLN A 119 5.88 23.07 7.93
CA GLN A 119 7.05 22.77 8.76
C GLN A 119 8.17 22.03 7.99
N PHE A 120 7.79 21.18 7.01
CA PHE A 120 8.74 20.32 6.30
C PHE A 120 8.58 20.34 4.78
N CYS A 121 9.70 20.38 4.06
CA CYS A 121 9.69 20.39 2.59
C CYS A 121 9.12 19.09 1.99
N SER A 122 9.37 17.95 2.64
CA SER A 122 9.02 16.62 2.16
C SER A 122 8.64 15.66 3.30
N ASN A 123 7.98 14.55 2.96
CA ASN A 123 7.69 13.46 3.91
C ASN A 123 8.98 12.84 4.50
N ASP A 124 10.08 12.84 3.74
CA ASP A 124 11.39 12.39 4.25
C ASP A 124 11.90 13.31 5.36
N CYS A 125 11.87 14.63 5.12
CA CYS A 125 12.21 15.62 6.14
C CYS A 125 11.27 15.56 7.35
N ALA A 126 9.96 15.43 7.15
CA ALA A 126 9.00 15.25 8.24
C ALA A 126 9.22 13.96 9.06
N GLY A 127 9.83 12.93 8.45
CA GLY A 127 10.16 11.66 9.09
C GLY A 127 11.46 11.65 9.88
N LYS A 128 12.39 12.57 9.61
CA LYS A 128 13.69 12.67 10.30
C LYS A 128 13.61 13.11 11.77
N PRO A 129 12.84 14.13 12.18
CA PRO A 129 12.72 14.49 13.60
C PRO A 129 12.00 13.42 14.43
N ARG A 130 11.24 12.52 13.78
CA ARG A 130 10.67 11.30 14.42
C ARG A 130 11.71 10.20 14.66
N ARG A 131 12.98 10.39 14.29
CA ARG A 131 14.12 9.54 14.66
C ARG A 131 14.77 10.02 15.96
N ARG A 132 14.00 10.37 17.00
CA ARG A 132 14.54 10.34 18.36
C ARG A 132 14.75 8.90 18.75
N GLN A 133 15.81 8.31 18.22
CA GLN A 133 16.29 7.02 18.62
C GLN A 133 17.02 7.21 19.95
N VAL A 134 16.58 6.51 20.97
CA VAL A 134 17.26 6.39 22.26
C VAL A 134 18.04 5.08 22.23
N GLU A 135 19.27 5.12 22.71
CA GLU A 135 20.06 3.92 22.98
C GLU A 135 19.63 3.39 24.35
N LEU A 136 19.15 2.15 24.38
CA LEU A 136 18.72 1.47 25.59
C LEU A 136 19.55 0.19 25.76
N THR A 137 19.89 -0.14 27.00
CA THR A 137 20.45 -1.45 27.33
C THR A 137 19.30 -2.41 27.62
N CYS A 138 19.23 -3.52 26.91
CA CYS A 138 18.14 -4.47 27.10
C CYS A 138 18.28 -5.23 28.43
N PRO A 139 17.28 -5.20 29.34
CA PRO A 139 17.35 -5.98 30.57
C PRO A 139 17.41 -7.50 30.36
N GLY A 140 16.92 -7.99 29.22
CA GLY A 140 16.84 -9.44 28.92
C GLY A 140 18.09 -10.04 28.27
N CYS A 141 18.93 -9.27 27.60
CA CYS A 141 20.15 -9.77 26.95
C CYS A 141 21.40 -8.90 27.16
N GLU A 142 21.28 -7.80 27.91
CA GLU A 142 22.35 -6.85 28.26
C GLU A 142 23.03 -6.13 27.09
N GLU A 143 22.61 -6.40 25.85
CA GLU A 143 23.07 -5.69 24.66
C GLU A 143 22.42 -4.30 24.52
N THR A 144 23.17 -3.34 23.98
CA THR A 144 22.67 -2.00 23.64
C THR A 144 21.96 -2.00 22.29
N PHE A 145 20.84 -1.29 22.20
CA PHE A 145 20.05 -1.22 20.97
C PHE A 145 19.36 0.14 20.80
N GLU A 146 19.16 0.55 19.55
CA GLU A 146 18.54 1.83 19.21
C GLU A 146 17.04 1.67 18.89
N ARG A 147 16.18 2.46 19.55
CA ARG A 147 14.72 2.49 19.27
C ARG A 147 14.10 3.86 19.41
N ARG A 148 12.92 4.03 18.79
CA ARG A 148 12.13 5.26 18.88
C ARG A 148 11.71 5.53 20.32
N GLN A 149 11.94 6.76 20.80
CA GLN A 149 11.62 7.22 22.16
C GLN A 149 10.15 7.02 22.56
N SER A 150 9.22 6.99 21.59
CA SER A 150 7.79 6.80 21.84
C SER A 150 7.38 5.34 22.08
N LEU A 151 8.28 4.37 21.87
CA LEU A 151 8.01 2.96 22.14
C LEU A 151 8.39 2.67 23.60
N ASP A 152 7.37 2.43 24.42
CA ASP A 152 7.49 2.15 25.86
C ASP A 152 7.91 0.69 26.10
N THR A 153 9.09 0.31 25.61
CA THR A 153 9.65 -1.02 25.87
C THR A 153 11.15 -0.94 26.09
N GLU A 154 11.59 -1.55 27.18
CA GLU A 154 13.00 -1.54 27.59
C GLU A 154 13.79 -2.68 26.92
N TYR A 155 13.15 -3.54 26.10
CA TYR A 155 13.76 -4.73 25.54
C TYR A 155 14.04 -4.63 24.04
N CYS A 156 15.15 -5.23 23.61
CA CYS A 156 15.58 -5.19 22.22
C CYS A 156 14.63 -5.93 21.26
N SER A 157 13.88 -6.91 21.78
CA SER A 157 13.00 -7.79 21.02
C SER A 157 11.86 -8.34 21.88
N MET A 158 10.79 -8.80 21.22
CA MET A 158 9.68 -9.52 21.87
C MET A 158 10.16 -10.79 22.61
N ALA A 159 11.28 -11.37 22.15
CA ALA A 159 11.92 -12.48 22.83
C ALA A 159 12.51 -12.05 24.19
N CYS A 160 13.20 -10.91 24.25
CA CYS A 160 13.73 -10.38 25.51
C CYS A 160 12.63 -9.83 26.43
N TRP A 161 11.61 -9.16 25.87
CA TRP A 161 10.44 -8.73 26.63
C TRP A 161 9.68 -9.91 27.26
N GLY A 162 9.50 -11.00 26.51
CA GLY A 162 8.83 -12.21 26.98
C GLY A 162 9.65 -13.06 27.95
N LEU A 163 10.97 -12.81 28.08
CA LEU A 163 11.81 -13.45 29.10
C LEU A 163 11.64 -12.79 30.47
N ASP A 164 11.42 -11.47 30.50
CA ASP A 164 11.40 -10.69 31.75
C ASP A 164 9.98 -10.38 32.24
N ASN A 165 9.05 -10.07 31.31
CA ASN A 165 7.64 -9.93 31.63
C ASN A 165 6.94 -11.28 31.52
N ARG A 166 6.87 -11.99 32.66
CA ARG A 166 6.15 -13.26 32.85
C ARG A 166 4.64 -13.11 32.60
N VAL A 167 4.24 -12.91 31.36
CA VAL A 167 2.86 -13.15 30.91
C VAL A 167 2.76 -14.63 30.60
N GLU A 168 2.05 -15.36 31.46
CA GLU A 168 1.73 -16.79 31.31
C GLU A 168 0.91 -17.04 30.03
N THR A 169 1.58 -17.02 28.88
CA THR A 169 1.11 -17.68 27.68
C THR A 169 2.15 -18.75 27.34
N SER A 170 2.04 -19.89 28.03
CA SER A 170 2.73 -21.16 27.70
C SER A 170 4.25 -21.05 27.50
N GLY A 171 4.95 -20.52 28.50
CA GLY A 171 6.41 -20.28 28.55
C GLY A 171 7.33 -21.50 28.73
N TYR A 172 6.98 -22.69 28.21
CA TYR A 172 7.89 -23.85 28.18
C TYR A 172 8.39 -24.20 26.76
N TYR A 173 7.78 -23.61 25.73
CA TYR A 173 7.88 -24.08 24.34
C TYR A 173 9.03 -23.43 23.52
N SER A 174 9.65 -22.34 23.98
CA SER A 174 10.53 -21.52 23.14
C SER A 174 12.03 -21.81 23.28
N THR A 175 12.56 -22.00 24.50
CA THR A 175 14.01 -22.18 24.71
C THR A 175 14.50 -23.57 24.30
N HIS A 176 13.72 -24.61 24.57
CA HIS A 176 14.03 -25.97 24.14
C HIS A 176 13.97 -26.09 22.62
N TRP A 177 12.99 -25.44 21.98
CA TRP A 177 12.89 -25.41 20.52
C TRP A 177 14.09 -24.73 19.86
N ILE A 178 14.53 -23.58 20.36
CA ILE A 178 15.69 -22.87 19.81
C ILE A 178 16.95 -23.76 19.86
N LYS A 179 17.19 -24.43 21.00
CA LYS A 179 18.33 -25.35 21.15
C LYS A 179 18.23 -26.56 20.23
N GLN A 180 17.04 -27.14 20.09
CA GLN A 180 16.83 -28.32 19.25
C GLN A 180 16.87 -27.98 17.76
N ARG A 181 16.45 -26.77 17.38
CA ARG A 181 16.58 -26.22 16.04
C ARG A 181 18.05 -26.05 15.66
N GLU A 182 18.86 -25.44 16.51
CA GLU A 182 20.28 -25.24 16.23
C GLU A 182 21.00 -26.58 16.03
N LYS A 183 20.77 -27.54 16.94
CA LYS A 183 21.32 -28.90 16.80
C LYS A 183 20.88 -29.60 15.51
N ALA A 184 19.67 -29.35 15.00
CA ALA A 184 19.21 -29.93 13.75
C ALA A 184 19.94 -29.32 12.54
N LEU A 185 20.18 -28.00 12.56
CA LEU A 185 20.98 -27.31 11.55
C LEU A 185 22.44 -27.77 11.56
N GLU A 186 23.06 -27.84 12.74
CA GLU A 186 24.43 -28.34 12.92
C GLU A 186 24.56 -29.80 12.46
N ARG A 187 23.60 -30.66 12.81
CA ARG A 187 23.56 -32.07 12.36
C ARG A 187 23.56 -32.17 10.84
N ASP A 188 22.80 -31.32 10.18
CA ASP A 188 22.58 -31.35 8.74
C ASP A 188 23.63 -30.51 7.96
N ASP A 189 24.71 -30.05 8.61
CA ASP A 189 25.73 -29.16 8.03
C ASP A 189 25.11 -27.91 7.38
N TYR A 190 24.03 -27.39 7.96
CA TYR A 190 23.23 -26.28 7.40
C TYR A 190 22.75 -26.54 5.96
N ARG A 191 22.56 -27.80 5.57
CA ARG A 191 22.09 -28.20 4.24
C ARG A 191 20.67 -28.70 4.27
N CYS A 192 19.94 -28.45 3.18
CA CYS A 192 18.71 -29.16 2.93
C CYS A 192 18.99 -30.65 2.81
N THR A 193 18.32 -31.46 3.63
CA THR A 193 18.43 -32.93 3.63
C THR A 193 17.93 -33.60 2.35
N VAL A 194 17.19 -32.87 1.51
CA VAL A 194 16.65 -33.38 0.24
C VAL A 194 17.58 -33.06 -0.94
N CYS A 195 17.91 -31.78 -1.16
CA CYS A 195 18.71 -31.37 -2.32
C CYS A 195 20.14 -30.94 -2.01
N GLY A 196 20.56 -30.94 -0.74
CA GLY A 196 21.92 -30.61 -0.33
C GLY A 196 22.31 -29.12 -0.42
N ILE A 197 21.39 -28.23 -0.82
CA ILE A 197 21.69 -26.79 -0.86
C ILE A 197 22.07 -26.29 0.52
N HIS A 198 23.24 -25.65 0.62
CA HIS A 198 23.74 -25.05 1.85
C HIS A 198 23.02 -23.74 2.16
N ASP A 199 22.87 -23.41 3.45
CA ASP A 199 22.16 -22.23 3.93
C ASP A 199 22.65 -20.93 3.28
N GLU A 200 23.96 -20.76 3.15
CA GLU A 200 24.53 -19.57 2.51
C GLU A 200 24.08 -19.41 1.05
N GLU A 201 24.12 -20.48 0.28
CA GLU A 201 23.69 -20.48 -1.12
C GLU A 201 22.16 -20.30 -1.22
N HIS A 202 21.41 -20.92 -0.32
CA HIS A 202 19.96 -20.75 -0.25
C HIS A 202 19.58 -19.29 0.10
N ARG A 203 20.29 -18.63 1.03
CA ARG A 203 20.10 -17.21 1.34
C ARG A 203 20.35 -16.32 0.13
N ARG A 204 21.42 -16.58 -0.63
CA ARG A 204 21.70 -15.82 -1.86
C ARG A 204 20.60 -15.97 -2.91
N ARG A 205 20.08 -17.19 -3.09
CA ARG A 205 19.05 -17.48 -4.12
C ARG A 205 17.63 -17.06 -3.73
N PHE A 206 17.26 -17.21 -2.46
CA PHE A 206 15.86 -17.09 -2.02
C PHE A 206 15.64 -16.00 -0.96
N GLY A 207 16.69 -15.26 -0.55
CA GLY A 207 16.61 -14.18 0.43
C GLY A 207 16.34 -14.64 1.87
N ARG A 208 16.35 -15.95 2.14
CA ARG A 208 16.12 -16.54 3.45
C ARG A 208 16.93 -17.82 3.64
N GLY A 209 17.16 -18.23 4.88
CA GLY A 209 17.90 -19.46 5.19
C GLY A 209 17.10 -20.74 4.97
N VAL A 210 17.77 -21.88 5.11
CA VAL A 210 17.09 -23.18 5.27
C VAL A 210 16.32 -23.20 6.59
N GLU A 211 15.25 -23.97 6.62
CA GLU A 211 14.30 -24.01 7.73
C GLU A 211 14.26 -25.42 8.34
N VAL A 212 13.99 -25.49 9.65
CA VAL A 212 13.82 -26.77 10.35
C VAL A 212 12.33 -27.03 10.49
N HIS A 213 11.87 -28.13 9.90
CA HIS A 213 10.48 -28.56 9.92
C HIS A 213 10.29 -29.79 10.82
N HIS A 214 9.09 -29.95 11.37
CA HIS A 214 8.68 -31.14 12.10
C HIS A 214 8.20 -32.22 11.13
N ILE A 215 8.83 -33.40 11.12
CA ILE A 215 8.39 -34.54 10.29
C ILE A 215 6.98 -34.97 10.71
N VAL A 216 6.77 -35.10 12.02
CA VAL A 216 5.45 -35.32 12.62
C VAL A 216 4.99 -34.01 13.29
N PRO A 217 3.87 -33.40 12.84
CA PRO A 217 3.38 -32.14 13.39
C PRO A 217 3.08 -32.19 14.88
N VAL A 218 3.43 -31.11 15.60
CA VAL A 218 3.22 -30.97 17.05
C VAL A 218 1.78 -31.28 17.48
N ARG A 219 0.79 -30.90 16.67
CA ARG A 219 -0.63 -31.15 16.96
C ARG A 219 -0.97 -32.64 17.16
N LEU A 220 -0.25 -33.56 16.50
CA LEU A 220 -0.50 -35.00 16.61
C LEU A 220 -0.04 -35.56 17.95
N PHE A 221 1.03 -35.01 18.54
CA PHE A 221 1.49 -35.42 19.88
C PHE A 221 0.44 -35.11 20.95
N LYS A 222 -0.27 -33.99 20.81
CA LYS A 222 -1.41 -33.65 21.68
C LYS A 222 -2.57 -34.63 21.52
N ILE A 223 -2.88 -35.05 20.30
CA ILE A 223 -3.95 -36.03 20.01
C ILE A 223 -3.59 -37.42 20.54
N TRP A 224 -2.32 -37.82 20.45
CA TRP A 224 -1.85 -39.12 20.91
C TRP A 224 -1.51 -39.19 22.39
N GLU A 225 -1.86 -38.15 23.15
CA GLU A 225 -1.55 -38.03 24.59
C GLU A 225 -0.05 -38.27 24.88
N LYS A 226 0.82 -37.82 23.97
CA LYS A 226 2.27 -37.88 24.12
C LYS A 226 2.82 -36.52 24.56
N PRO A 227 3.94 -36.50 25.31
CA PRO A 227 4.57 -35.26 25.72
C PRO A 227 4.91 -34.40 24.50
N PRO A 228 4.45 -33.13 24.43
CA PRO A 228 4.71 -32.27 23.28
C PRO A 228 6.20 -32.00 23.05
N GLU A 229 7.05 -32.11 24.07
CA GLU A 229 8.51 -32.05 23.93
C GLU A 229 9.06 -33.11 22.96
N HIS A 230 8.38 -34.25 22.81
CA HIS A 230 8.78 -35.30 21.88
C HIS A 230 8.71 -34.85 20.42
N ALA A 231 7.88 -33.87 20.10
CA ALA A 231 7.83 -33.28 18.77
C ALA A 231 9.16 -32.58 18.43
N HIS A 232 9.90 -32.07 19.42
CA HIS A 232 11.16 -31.33 19.22
C HIS A 232 12.42 -32.21 19.29
N LEU A 233 12.27 -33.53 19.40
CA LEU A 233 13.42 -34.44 19.38
C LEU A 233 14.06 -34.42 17.98
N LEU A 234 15.39 -34.45 17.91
CA LEU A 234 16.13 -34.31 16.64
C LEU A 234 15.66 -35.27 15.55
N ARG A 235 15.26 -36.49 15.93
CA ARG A 235 14.71 -37.49 14.99
C ARG A 235 13.42 -37.06 14.30
N ASN A 236 12.70 -36.11 14.86
CA ASN A 236 11.46 -35.56 14.33
C ASN A 236 11.68 -34.21 13.63
N LEU A 237 12.94 -33.78 13.48
CA LEU A 237 13.31 -32.50 12.87
C LEU A 237 14.08 -32.76 11.58
N VAL A 238 13.74 -32.00 10.54
CA VAL A 238 14.37 -32.08 9.22
C VAL A 238 14.72 -30.68 8.72
N THR A 239 15.97 -30.50 8.28
CA THR A 239 16.39 -29.25 7.62
C THR A 239 16.03 -29.29 6.14
N VAL A 240 15.23 -28.33 5.69
CA VAL A 240 14.70 -28.24 4.33
C VAL A 240 14.83 -26.83 3.76
N CYS A 241 15.04 -26.72 2.45
CA CYS A 241 15.00 -25.45 1.75
C CYS A 241 13.56 -25.02 1.44
N ARG A 242 13.38 -23.78 0.97
CA ARG A 242 12.07 -23.25 0.57
C ARG A 242 11.31 -24.16 -0.39
N THR A 243 12.00 -24.78 -1.34
CA THR A 243 11.39 -25.64 -2.37
C THR A 243 11.18 -27.08 -1.92
N HIS A 244 11.61 -27.46 -0.72
CA HIS A 244 11.32 -28.77 -0.13
C HIS A 244 10.59 -28.64 1.21
N HIS A 245 10.24 -27.42 1.61
CA HIS A 245 9.40 -27.18 2.77
C HIS A 245 7.96 -27.61 2.43
N PRO A 246 7.28 -28.42 3.26
CA PRO A 246 5.94 -28.92 2.97
C PRO A 246 4.89 -27.82 2.72
N ASP A 247 5.09 -26.64 3.30
CA ASP A 247 4.22 -25.47 3.12
C ASP A 247 4.65 -24.55 1.96
N ALA A 248 5.49 -25.01 1.01
CA ALA A 248 5.89 -24.21 -0.14
C ALA A 248 4.69 -23.97 -1.09
N PRO A 249 4.41 -22.73 -1.52
CA PRO A 249 3.39 -22.48 -2.53
C PRO A 249 3.88 -22.95 -3.90
N GLY A 250 3.21 -23.96 -4.45
CA GLY A 250 3.53 -24.61 -5.73
C GLY A 250 4.05 -26.03 -5.52
N THR A 251 3.51 -26.99 -6.27
CA THR A 251 3.88 -28.42 -6.25
C THR A 251 5.39 -28.56 -6.32
N THR A 252 5.98 -28.99 -5.21
CA THR A 252 7.40 -29.27 -5.15
C THR A 252 7.61 -30.67 -5.71
N VAL A 253 8.57 -30.75 -6.63
CA VAL A 253 9.03 -31.92 -7.39
C VAL A 253 8.18 -32.23 -8.64
N GLU A 254 8.73 -31.92 -9.84
CA GLU A 254 8.35 -32.70 -11.04
C GLU A 254 8.82 -34.13 -10.80
N PRO A 255 7.96 -35.16 -10.96
CA PRO A 255 8.34 -36.54 -10.69
C PRO A 255 9.56 -36.93 -11.52
N ASP A 256 10.47 -37.67 -10.89
CA ASP A 256 11.60 -38.30 -11.56
C ASP A 256 11.06 -39.19 -12.71
N PRO A 257 11.55 -39.07 -13.95
CA PRO A 257 11.07 -39.90 -15.06
C PRO A 257 11.25 -41.42 -14.85
N ASP A 258 12.04 -41.83 -13.86
CA ASP A 258 12.19 -43.25 -13.46
C ASP A 258 11.16 -43.72 -12.41
N ASP A 259 10.35 -42.82 -11.85
CA ASP A 259 9.34 -43.17 -10.85
C ASP A 259 8.00 -43.49 -11.53
N GLN A 260 7.88 -44.73 -12.02
CA GLN A 260 6.60 -45.21 -12.54
C GLN A 260 5.60 -45.42 -11.40
N PRO A 261 4.36 -44.91 -11.54
CA PRO A 261 3.36 -45.04 -10.50
C PRO A 261 3.00 -46.52 -10.32
N LEU A 262 3.20 -47.04 -9.10
CA LEU A 262 2.64 -48.32 -8.73
C LEU A 262 1.11 -48.22 -8.77
N GLU A 263 0.53 -48.98 -9.69
CA GLU A 263 -0.91 -49.13 -9.86
C GLU A 263 -1.60 -49.47 -8.54
N SER A 264 -2.73 -48.80 -8.33
CA SER A 264 -3.71 -49.05 -7.29
C SER A 264 -4.04 -50.54 -7.10
N TYR A 265 -4.01 -51.01 -5.86
CA TYR A 265 -4.80 -52.16 -5.43
C TYR A 265 -5.48 -51.86 -4.09
N TRP A 266 -6.79 -51.59 -4.19
CA TRP A 266 -7.89 -51.70 -3.21
C TRP A 266 -7.70 -51.18 -1.78
#